data_AF-A0A496SJJ4-F1
#
_entry.id   AF-A0A496SJJ4-F1
#
_cell.length_a   1.000
_cell.length_b   1.000
_cell.length_c   1.000
_cell.angle_alpha   90.00
_cell.angle_beta   90.00
_cell.angle_gamma   90.00
#
_symmetry.space_group_name_H-M   'P 1'
#
loop_
_entity.id
_entity.type
_entity.pdbx_description
1 polymer ?
#
loop_
_entity_poly.entity_id
_entity_poly.type
_entity_poly.pdbx_seq_one_letter_code
_entity_poly.pdbx_strand_id
1 'polypeptide(L)'
;MEAPKATVESGIMRTGFSEMRILTFNWHEAYICLLAKTGHQWHIIERLKGGVKHWLYQMRPLPSNATLVDEQTAMEKLNRGGYDLVICHNVKDLMQVQTSSVPKIMVFHNKLSTEIALGGNQVNRDKYLNDLRNLLDNIPHLLLVFVSESKMAVWGLPGQVITPGIELDEYRSYEGTEPKVLRVGNFIKERDIMMGFSAQEQILFGIPS
;
A
#
# COMPACT_ATOMS: atom_id res chain seq x y z
N MET A 1 19.03 -27.96 -0.80
CA MET A 1 17.80 -27.75 -1.59
C MET A 1 18.02 -26.46 -2.36
N GLU A 2 18.41 -26.54 -3.63
CA GLU A 2 18.71 -25.36 -4.44
C GLU A 2 17.42 -24.59 -4.77
N ALA A 3 17.47 -23.27 -4.69
CA ALA A 3 16.36 -22.41 -5.06
C ALA A 3 16.07 -22.54 -6.57
N PRO A 4 14.79 -22.60 -6.98
CA PRO A 4 14.44 -22.73 -8.39
C PRO A 4 14.88 -21.48 -9.18
N LYS A 5 15.58 -21.70 -10.29
CA LYS A 5 16.02 -20.65 -11.21
C LYS A 5 14.83 -20.12 -12.01
N ALA A 6 14.61 -18.81 -11.97
CA ALA A 6 13.61 -18.13 -12.78
C ALA A 6 13.99 -18.22 -14.27
N THR A 7 13.03 -18.61 -15.12
CA THR A 7 13.17 -18.58 -16.59
C THR A 7 12.34 -17.42 -17.11
N VAL A 8 12.94 -16.57 -17.95
CA VAL A 8 12.29 -15.39 -18.51
C VAL A 8 11.76 -15.75 -19.90
N GLU A 9 10.47 -16.04 -19.99
CA GLU A 9 9.71 -15.94 -21.24
C GLU A 9 8.62 -14.90 -21.04
N SER A 10 8.50 -13.96 -21.99
CA SER A 10 7.50 -12.88 -22.08
C SER A 10 7.46 -11.79 -20.99
N GLY A 11 8.57 -11.43 -20.34
CA GLY A 11 8.62 -10.26 -19.45
C GLY A 11 7.85 -10.41 -18.12
N ILE A 12 7.33 -11.59 -17.83
CA ILE A 12 6.77 -11.96 -16.53
C ILE A 12 7.71 -13.02 -15.95
N MET A 13 8.45 -12.66 -14.89
CA MET A 13 9.21 -13.66 -14.15
C MET A 13 8.22 -14.66 -13.53
N ARG A 14 8.15 -15.87 -14.10
CA ARG A 14 7.50 -17.00 -13.45
C ARG A 14 8.43 -17.52 -12.35
N THR A 15 8.29 -16.96 -11.16
CA THR A 15 8.89 -17.54 -9.96
C THR A 15 8.22 -18.89 -9.70
N GLY A 16 8.97 -19.92 -9.28
CA GLY A 16 8.48 -21.29 -9.02
C GLY A 16 7.48 -21.44 -7.85
N PHE A 17 6.68 -20.41 -7.56
CA PHE A 17 5.57 -20.43 -6.63
C PHE A 17 4.28 -20.74 -7.39
N SER A 18 3.37 -21.49 -6.76
CA SER A 18 2.00 -21.64 -7.27
C SER A 18 1.32 -20.26 -7.34
N GLU A 19 0.57 -20.02 -8.40
CA GLU A 19 -0.24 -18.82 -8.55
C GLU A 19 -1.23 -18.67 -7.38
N MET A 20 -1.22 -17.52 -6.70
CA MET A 20 -2.10 -17.23 -5.57
C MET A 20 -3.28 -16.33 -5.99
N ARG A 21 -4.42 -16.49 -5.31
CA ARG A 21 -5.57 -15.56 -5.35
C ARG A 21 -5.48 -14.63 -4.16
N ILE A 22 -5.17 -13.37 -4.43
CA ILE A 22 -4.91 -12.36 -3.43
C ILE A 22 -6.07 -11.37 -3.38
N LEU A 23 -6.61 -11.13 -2.19
CA LEU A 23 -7.60 -10.09 -1.95
C LEU A 23 -6.92 -8.81 -1.42
N THR A 24 -7.29 -7.65 -1.95
CA THR A 24 -6.79 -6.36 -1.46
C THR A 24 -7.80 -5.22 -1.67
N PHE A 25 -7.40 -3.99 -1.35
CA PHE A 25 -8.25 -2.79 -1.34
C PHE A 25 -7.59 -1.67 -2.15
N ASN A 26 -8.36 -0.86 -2.89
CA ASN A 26 -7.83 0.10 -3.86
C ASN A 26 -7.12 1.36 -3.28
N TRP A 27 -6.57 1.33 -2.07
CA TRP A 27 -5.99 2.53 -1.41
C TRP A 27 -4.77 3.11 -2.15
N HIS A 28 -3.87 2.25 -2.64
CA HIS A 28 -2.59 2.64 -3.24
C HIS A 28 -2.41 2.01 -4.63
N GLU A 29 -3.09 2.53 -5.67
CA GLU A 29 -3.09 1.89 -7.00
C GLU A 29 -1.69 1.71 -7.58
N ALA A 30 -0.75 2.64 -7.33
CA ALA A 30 0.63 2.54 -7.82
C ALA A 30 1.31 1.28 -7.27
N TYR A 31 1.13 1.11 -5.96
CA TYR A 31 1.67 -0.01 -5.21
C TYR A 31 1.02 -1.32 -5.64
N ILE A 32 -0.30 -1.33 -5.85
CA ILE A 32 -1.04 -2.51 -6.35
C ILE A 32 -0.58 -2.88 -7.75
N CYS A 33 -0.37 -1.90 -8.66
CA CYS A 33 0.15 -2.17 -10.00
C CYS A 33 1.55 -2.78 -9.96
N LEU A 34 2.41 -2.33 -9.03
CA LEU A 34 3.72 -2.93 -8.82
C LEU A 34 3.60 -4.36 -8.30
N LEU A 35 2.76 -4.59 -7.29
CA LEU A 35 2.50 -5.92 -6.75
C LEU A 35 1.90 -6.87 -7.80
N ALA A 36 1.09 -6.37 -8.72
CA ALA A 36 0.50 -7.15 -9.79
C ALA A 36 1.55 -7.82 -10.70
N LYS A 37 2.75 -7.23 -10.82
CA LYS A 37 3.87 -7.80 -11.59
C LYS A 37 4.43 -9.10 -11.01
N THR A 38 4.02 -9.49 -9.79
CA THR A 38 4.32 -10.82 -9.21
C THR A 38 3.63 -11.98 -9.95
N GLY A 39 2.68 -11.70 -10.85
CA GLY A 39 2.02 -12.71 -11.67
C GLY A 39 0.90 -13.48 -10.96
N HIS A 40 0.50 -13.08 -9.75
CA HIS A 40 -0.64 -13.64 -9.03
C HIS A 40 -1.98 -13.07 -9.51
N GLN A 41 -3.10 -13.65 -9.09
CA GLN A 41 -4.45 -13.14 -9.36
C GLN A 41 -4.91 -12.18 -8.28
N TRP A 42 -5.29 -10.96 -8.66
CA TRP A 42 -5.66 -9.90 -7.74
C TRP A 42 -7.15 -9.61 -7.78
N HIS A 43 -7.80 -9.70 -6.63
CA HIS A 43 -9.18 -9.24 -6.44
C HIS A 43 -9.16 -8.00 -5.57
N ILE A 44 -9.76 -6.91 -6.06
CA ILE A 44 -9.63 -5.59 -5.45
C ILE A 44 -11.01 -5.08 -5.06
N ILE A 45 -11.20 -4.79 -3.78
CA ILE A 45 -12.39 -4.11 -3.26
C ILE A 45 -12.18 -2.59 -3.36
N GLU A 46 -13.18 -1.89 -3.85
CA GLU A 46 -13.15 -0.44 -4.01
C GLU A 46 -13.56 0.30 -2.73
N ARG A 47 -12.67 1.17 -2.27
CA ARG A 47 -12.86 2.07 -1.13
C ARG A 47 -13.09 3.49 -1.63
N LEU A 48 -13.85 4.25 -0.83
CA LEU A 48 -14.05 5.68 -1.06
C LEU A 48 -12.77 6.43 -0.65
N LYS A 49 -12.14 7.10 -1.61
CA LYS A 49 -10.92 7.91 -1.41
C LYS A 49 -11.03 9.21 -2.20
N GLY A 50 -10.73 10.34 -1.56
CA GLY A 50 -10.78 11.65 -2.23
C GLY A 50 -12.12 11.97 -2.91
N GLY A 51 -13.24 11.47 -2.36
CA GLY A 51 -14.59 11.63 -2.93
C GLY A 51 -14.95 10.63 -4.03
N VAL A 52 -14.05 9.70 -4.38
CA VAL A 52 -14.24 8.74 -5.46
C VAL A 52 -14.20 7.30 -4.93
N LYS A 53 -15.22 6.51 -5.25
CA LYS A 53 -15.33 5.09 -4.85
C LYS A 53 -15.10 4.14 -6.03
N HIS A 54 -14.23 4.51 -6.95
CA HIS A 54 -13.83 3.66 -8.07
C HIS A 54 -12.33 3.72 -8.33
N TRP A 55 -11.80 2.72 -9.03
CA TRP A 55 -10.45 2.70 -9.56
C TRP A 55 -10.22 3.90 -10.49
N LEU A 56 -9.18 4.71 -10.21
CA LEU A 56 -8.92 5.93 -10.97
C LEU A 56 -8.22 5.59 -12.30
N TYR A 57 -8.99 5.19 -13.31
CA TYR A 57 -8.48 4.85 -14.64
C TYR A 57 -7.71 5.99 -15.33
N GLN A 58 -8.01 7.24 -14.98
CA GLN A 58 -7.28 8.42 -15.47
C GLN A 58 -5.85 8.47 -14.93
N MET A 59 -5.61 7.87 -13.76
CA MET A 59 -4.27 7.78 -13.17
C MET A 59 -3.50 6.60 -13.74
N ARG A 60 -4.11 5.41 -13.71
CA ARG A 60 -3.50 4.16 -14.20
C ARG A 60 -4.57 3.14 -14.62
N PRO A 61 -4.33 2.33 -15.65
CA PRO A 61 -5.21 1.22 -15.99
C PRO A 61 -5.19 0.16 -14.88
N LEU A 62 -6.26 -0.64 -14.83
CA LEU A 62 -6.30 -1.84 -13.99
C LEU A 62 -5.31 -2.88 -14.55
N PRO A 63 -4.47 -3.53 -13.73
CA PRO A 63 -3.60 -4.61 -14.19
C PRO A 63 -4.39 -5.76 -14.85
N SER A 64 -3.82 -6.41 -15.86
CA SER A 64 -4.51 -7.46 -16.63
C SER A 64 -4.82 -8.73 -15.82
N ASN A 65 -4.11 -8.95 -14.72
CA ASN A 65 -4.31 -10.01 -13.73
C ASN A 65 -5.06 -9.52 -12.48
N ALA A 66 -5.76 -8.39 -12.57
CA ALA A 66 -6.58 -7.84 -11.51
C ALA A 66 -8.05 -7.75 -11.93
N THR A 67 -8.94 -7.99 -10.97
CA THR A 67 -10.39 -7.87 -11.11
C THR A 67 -10.95 -7.06 -9.96
N LEU A 68 -11.80 -6.08 -10.28
CA LEU A 68 -12.58 -5.37 -9.26
C LEU A 68 -13.71 -6.28 -8.79
N VAL A 69 -13.87 -6.42 -7.47
CA VAL A 69 -14.89 -7.29 -6.87
C VAL A 69 -15.78 -6.49 -5.93
N ASP A 70 -17.06 -6.85 -5.94
CA ASP A 70 -17.99 -6.39 -4.92
C ASP A 70 -17.55 -6.87 -3.53
N GLU A 71 -17.75 -6.00 -2.54
CA GLU A 71 -17.31 -6.26 -1.17
C GLU A 71 -18.01 -7.47 -0.56
N GLN A 72 -19.34 -7.55 -0.67
CA GLN A 72 -20.10 -8.63 -0.06
C GLN A 72 -19.67 -9.96 -0.65
N THR A 73 -19.60 -10.02 -1.98
CA THR A 73 -19.14 -11.21 -2.72
C THR A 73 -17.71 -11.62 -2.30
N ALA A 74 -16.81 -10.64 -2.16
CA ALA A 74 -15.45 -10.91 -1.73
C ALA A 74 -15.38 -11.43 -0.29
N MET A 75 -16.16 -10.88 0.64
CA MET A 75 -16.19 -11.36 2.02
C MET A 75 -16.76 -12.79 2.11
N GLU A 76 -17.82 -13.11 1.36
CA GLU A 76 -18.36 -14.46 1.29
C GLU A 76 -17.32 -15.47 0.74
N LYS A 77 -16.61 -15.09 -0.32
CA LYS A 77 -15.53 -15.91 -0.89
C LYS A 77 -14.37 -16.08 0.09
N LEU A 78 -14.00 -15.03 0.83
CA LEU A 78 -12.97 -15.08 1.87
C LEU A 78 -13.33 -16.07 2.99
N ASN A 79 -14.58 -16.02 3.48
CA ASN A 79 -15.07 -16.89 4.54
C ASN A 79 -15.12 -18.37 4.14
N ARG A 80 -15.19 -18.65 2.84
CA ARG A 80 -15.15 -20.02 2.27
C ARG A 80 -13.74 -20.48 1.90
N GLY A 81 -12.69 -19.72 2.25
CA GLY A 81 -11.29 -20.05 1.89
C GLY A 81 -10.99 -19.86 0.40
N GLY A 82 -11.71 -18.98 -0.28
CA GLY A 82 -11.55 -18.73 -1.72
C GLY A 82 -10.36 -17.82 -2.08
N TYR A 83 -9.56 -17.40 -1.11
CA TYR A 83 -8.33 -16.63 -1.27
C TYR A 83 -7.19 -17.29 -0.51
N ASP A 84 -5.99 -17.12 -1.03
CA ASP A 84 -4.77 -17.69 -0.47
C ASP A 84 -4.03 -16.67 0.42
N LEU A 85 -4.29 -15.37 0.20
CA LEU A 85 -3.71 -14.26 0.95
C LEU A 85 -4.63 -13.03 0.95
N VAL A 86 -4.61 -12.23 2.02
CA VAL A 86 -5.21 -10.89 2.04
C VAL A 86 -4.13 -9.84 2.32
N ILE A 87 -4.10 -8.75 1.54
CA ILE A 87 -3.23 -7.60 1.77
C ILE A 87 -4.08 -6.40 2.21
N CYS A 88 -3.89 -5.99 3.45
CA CYS A 88 -4.53 -4.85 4.10
C CYS A 88 -3.60 -3.62 4.03
N HIS A 89 -4.16 -2.42 3.82
CA HIS A 89 -3.37 -1.19 3.73
C HIS A 89 -3.59 -0.23 4.91
N ASN A 90 -4.50 -0.56 5.81
CA ASN A 90 -4.73 0.14 7.07
C ASN A 90 -5.42 -0.78 8.09
N VAL A 91 -5.64 -0.27 9.30
CA VAL A 91 -6.28 -1.03 10.40
C VAL A 91 -7.75 -1.38 10.09
N LYS A 92 -8.49 -0.54 9.36
CA LYS A 92 -9.89 -0.81 9.03
C LYS A 92 -10.01 -2.00 8.07
N ASP A 93 -9.14 -2.07 7.07
CA ASP A 93 -9.03 -3.23 6.17
C ASP A 93 -8.79 -4.51 7.01
N LEU A 94 -7.84 -4.46 7.94
CA LEU A 94 -7.49 -5.60 8.80
C LEU A 94 -8.67 -6.02 9.69
N MET A 95 -9.34 -5.07 10.35
CA MET A 95 -10.51 -5.33 11.19
C MET A 95 -11.65 -5.97 10.40
N GLN A 96 -11.79 -5.66 9.12
CA GLN A 96 -12.82 -6.25 8.26
C GLN A 96 -12.57 -7.73 7.98
N VAL A 97 -11.29 -8.14 7.89
CA VAL A 97 -10.92 -9.53 7.53
C VAL A 97 -10.36 -10.33 8.70
N GLN A 98 -10.33 -9.76 9.91
CA GLN A 98 -9.64 -10.32 11.08
C GLN A 98 -10.11 -11.73 11.46
N THR A 99 -11.39 -12.05 11.24
CA THR A 99 -11.99 -13.35 11.60
C THR A 99 -11.69 -14.47 10.61
N SER A 100 -11.16 -14.15 9.42
CA SER A 100 -10.78 -15.16 8.43
C SER A 100 -9.51 -15.89 8.88
N SER A 101 -9.40 -17.18 8.58
CA SER A 101 -8.17 -17.95 8.79
C SER A 101 -7.12 -17.74 7.70
N VAL A 102 -7.48 -17.08 6.58
CA VAL A 102 -6.55 -16.82 5.47
C VAL A 102 -5.39 -15.95 5.97
N PRO A 103 -4.13 -16.26 5.62
CA PRO A 103 -2.97 -15.45 5.96
C PRO A 103 -3.12 -13.99 5.52
N LYS A 104 -2.51 -13.06 6.26
CA LYS A 104 -2.69 -11.62 6.05
C LYS A 104 -1.35 -10.91 6.04
N ILE A 105 -1.22 -9.91 5.18
CA ILE A 105 -0.18 -8.90 5.25
C ILE A 105 -0.84 -7.56 5.57
N MET A 106 -0.36 -6.86 6.60
CA MET A 106 -0.73 -5.47 6.86
C MET A 106 0.41 -4.55 6.46
N VAL A 107 0.15 -3.69 5.48
CA VAL A 107 1.13 -2.73 4.96
C VAL A 107 0.95 -1.36 5.59
N PHE A 108 2.00 -0.85 6.22
CA PHE A 108 2.04 0.47 6.85
C PHE A 108 2.62 1.52 5.89
N HIS A 109 1.73 2.28 5.25
CA HIS A 109 2.11 3.33 4.28
C HIS A 109 2.46 4.67 4.92
N ASN A 110 1.89 4.97 6.09
CA ASN A 110 2.06 6.25 6.79
C ASN A 110 2.76 6.08 8.15
N LYS A 111 3.22 7.20 8.71
CA LYS A 111 3.64 7.28 10.11
C LYS A 111 2.42 7.31 11.02
N LEU A 112 2.51 6.68 12.20
CA LEU A 112 1.45 6.73 13.22
C LEU A 112 1.06 8.16 13.61
N SER A 113 2.03 9.07 13.72
CA SER A 113 1.75 10.49 14.00
C SER A 113 0.82 11.11 12.95
N THR A 114 0.98 10.74 11.69
CA THR A 114 0.14 11.21 10.60
C THR A 114 -1.27 10.60 10.67
N GLU A 115 -1.39 9.31 10.99
CA GLU A 115 -2.70 8.66 11.19
C GLU A 115 -3.48 9.31 12.35
N ILE A 116 -2.82 9.58 13.48
CA ILE A 116 -3.43 10.26 14.64
C ILE A 116 -3.86 11.68 14.26
N ALA A 117 -3.00 12.43 13.55
CA ALA A 117 -3.32 13.79 13.10
C ALA A 117 -4.52 13.81 12.14
N LEU A 118 -4.58 12.87 11.18
CA LEU A 118 -5.71 12.74 10.26
C LEU A 118 -7.01 12.32 10.98
N GLY A 119 -6.89 11.57 12.08
CA GLY A 119 -7.98 11.26 13.00
C GLY A 119 -8.38 12.41 13.94
N GLY A 120 -7.89 13.63 13.70
CA GLY A 120 -8.22 14.81 14.50
C GLY A 120 -7.57 14.83 15.88
N ASN A 121 -6.46 14.09 16.09
CA ASN A 121 -5.76 13.95 17.37
C ASN A 121 -6.66 13.49 18.54
N GLN A 122 -7.76 12.81 18.25
CA GLN A 122 -8.74 12.41 19.27
C GLN A 122 -8.29 11.20 20.09
N VAL A 123 -7.14 10.60 19.75
CA VAL A 123 -6.68 9.36 20.36
C VAL A 123 -5.31 9.55 21.01
N ASN A 124 -5.20 9.12 22.27
CA ASN A 124 -3.91 9.00 22.94
C ASN A 124 -3.05 7.94 22.23
N ARG A 125 -1.84 8.31 21.84
CA ARG A 125 -0.92 7.46 21.08
C ARG A 125 -0.63 6.12 21.75
N ASP A 126 -0.33 6.14 23.04
CA ASP A 126 0.08 4.92 23.77
C ASP A 126 -1.10 3.97 23.94
N LYS A 127 -2.28 4.53 24.24
CA LYS A 127 -3.53 3.76 24.25
C LYS A 127 -3.78 3.12 22.89
N TYR A 128 -3.71 3.89 21.81
CA TYR A 128 -3.91 3.38 20.45
C TYR A 128 -2.93 2.25 20.10
N LEU A 129 -1.64 2.42 20.44
CA LEU A 129 -0.63 1.39 20.21
C LEU A 129 -0.89 0.13 21.02
N ASN A 130 -1.34 0.25 22.27
CA ASN A 130 -1.68 -0.89 23.10
C ASN A 130 -2.91 -1.63 22.56
N ASP A 131 -3.95 -0.90 22.19
CA ASP A 131 -5.16 -1.47 21.58
C ASP A 131 -4.82 -2.17 20.25
N LEU A 132 -3.96 -1.56 19.44
CA LEU A 132 -3.48 -2.16 18.20
C LEU A 132 -2.64 -3.41 18.47
N ARG A 133 -1.69 -3.40 19.41
CA ARG A 133 -0.91 -4.60 19.77
C ARG A 133 -1.81 -5.75 20.18
N ASN A 134 -2.78 -5.47 21.05
CA ASN A 134 -3.78 -6.46 21.46
C ASN A 134 -4.56 -7.01 20.26
N LEU A 135 -4.95 -6.17 19.30
CA LEU A 135 -5.59 -6.64 18.06
C LEU A 135 -4.65 -7.55 17.26
N LEU A 136 -3.42 -7.11 17.02
CA LEU A 136 -2.45 -7.82 16.17
C LEU A 136 -2.08 -9.18 16.74
N ASP A 137 -1.88 -9.29 18.06
CA ASP A 137 -1.51 -10.53 18.75
C ASP A 137 -2.60 -11.61 18.64
N ASN A 138 -3.86 -11.20 18.43
CA ASN A 138 -5.00 -12.11 18.30
C ASN A 138 -5.29 -12.53 16.85
N ILE A 139 -4.55 -12.03 15.86
CA ILE A 139 -4.77 -12.36 14.45
C ILE A 139 -3.75 -13.42 14.00
N PRO A 140 -4.19 -14.66 13.71
CA PRO A 140 -3.27 -15.70 13.26
C PRO A 140 -2.72 -15.38 11.86
N HIS A 141 -1.47 -15.80 11.63
CA HIS A 141 -0.79 -15.70 10.34
C HIS A 141 -0.76 -14.28 9.76
N LEU A 142 -0.49 -13.29 10.62
CA LEU A 142 -0.34 -11.89 10.24
C LEU A 142 1.14 -11.50 10.09
N LEU A 143 1.50 -10.96 8.93
CA LEU A 143 2.80 -10.33 8.69
C LEU A 143 2.64 -8.81 8.62
N LEU A 144 3.46 -8.08 9.38
CA LEU A 144 3.52 -6.62 9.33
C LEU A 144 4.62 -6.19 8.36
N VAL A 145 4.27 -5.35 7.39
CA VAL A 145 5.19 -4.81 6.39
C VAL A 145 5.20 -3.30 6.46
N PHE A 146 6.38 -2.71 6.54
CA PHE A 146 6.60 -1.27 6.56
C PHE A 146 7.28 -0.83 5.27
N VAL A 147 6.84 0.28 4.70
CA VAL A 147 7.43 0.81 3.47
C VAL A 147 8.73 1.61 3.71
N SER A 148 9.15 1.79 4.97
CA SER A 148 10.46 2.33 5.33
C SER A 148 10.82 2.03 6.79
N GLU A 149 12.12 2.01 7.08
CA GLU A 149 12.65 1.86 8.45
C GLU A 149 12.14 2.97 9.38
N SER A 150 12.11 4.22 8.90
CA SER A 150 11.60 5.35 9.66
C SER A 150 10.14 5.16 10.07
N LYS A 151 9.29 4.58 9.22
CA LYS A 151 7.90 4.28 9.56
C LYS A 151 7.85 3.17 10.62
N MET A 152 8.59 2.07 10.42
CA MET A 152 8.64 0.97 11.39
C MET A 152 9.07 1.46 12.78
N ALA A 153 10.12 2.29 12.86
CA ALA A 153 10.59 2.87 14.12
C ALA A 153 9.52 3.73 14.80
N VAL A 154 8.77 4.54 14.04
CA VAL A 154 7.68 5.36 14.58
C VAL A 154 6.50 4.52 15.06
N TRP A 155 6.24 3.36 14.45
CA TRP A 155 5.20 2.44 14.93
C TRP A 155 5.65 1.63 16.14
N GLY A 156 6.94 1.30 16.26
CA GLY A 156 7.47 0.51 17.38
C GLY A 156 6.85 -0.88 17.47
N LEU A 157 6.61 -1.50 16.30
CA LEU A 157 6.06 -2.84 16.13
C LEU A 157 7.07 -3.70 15.36
N PRO A 158 7.21 -5.00 15.68
CA PRO A 158 8.07 -5.91 14.94
C PRO A 158 7.46 -6.20 13.55
N GLY A 159 8.30 -6.25 12.52
CA GLY A 159 7.85 -6.54 11.16
C GLY A 159 9.00 -6.52 10.15
N GLN A 160 8.65 -6.50 8.87
CA GLN A 160 9.62 -6.44 7.78
C GLN A 160 9.55 -5.08 7.09
N VAL A 161 10.70 -4.57 6.64
CA VAL A 161 10.76 -3.40 5.78
C VAL A 161 10.87 -3.85 4.34
N ILE A 162 9.91 -3.46 3.50
CA ILE A 162 9.95 -3.64 2.05
C ILE A 162 9.77 -2.26 1.44
N THR A 163 10.85 -1.70 0.92
CA THR A 163 10.83 -0.36 0.32
C THR A 163 10.06 -0.36 -0.99
N PRO A 164 9.29 0.70 -1.29
CA PRO A 164 8.70 0.88 -2.60
C PRO A 164 9.80 0.96 -3.67
N GLY A 165 9.59 0.27 -4.78
CA GLY A 165 10.40 0.37 -5.98
C GLY A 165 9.68 1.15 -7.08
N ILE A 166 10.44 1.54 -8.10
CA ILE A 166 9.93 2.04 -9.38
C ILE A 166 10.44 1.14 -10.49
N GLU A 167 9.66 0.96 -11.55
CA GLU A 167 10.15 0.27 -12.74
C GLU A 167 10.97 1.25 -13.58
N LEU A 168 12.26 1.00 -13.72
CA LEU A 168 13.16 1.90 -14.46
C LEU A 168 12.73 2.08 -15.92
N ASP A 169 12.11 1.06 -16.50
CA ASP A 169 11.64 1.10 -17.87
C ASP A 169 10.45 2.06 -18.07
N GLU A 170 9.71 2.40 -17.01
CA GLU A 170 8.63 3.41 -17.01
C GLU A 170 9.18 4.86 -16.87
N TYR A 171 10.38 5.04 -16.32
CA TYR A 171 10.98 6.35 -16.01
C TYR A 171 12.27 6.58 -16.80
N ARG A 172 12.15 6.66 -18.13
CA ARG A 172 13.30 6.86 -19.03
C ARG A 172 13.50 8.34 -19.39
N SER A 173 14.70 8.65 -19.86
CA SER A 173 14.97 9.81 -20.74
C SER A 173 15.05 11.20 -20.09
N TYR A 174 15.18 11.32 -18.76
CA TYR A 174 15.48 12.62 -18.13
C TYR A 174 16.90 12.67 -17.56
N GLU A 175 17.71 13.60 -18.05
CA GLU A 175 19.12 13.77 -17.67
C GLU A 175 19.37 14.90 -16.66
N GLY A 176 18.35 15.69 -16.31
CA GLY A 176 18.48 16.75 -15.31
C GLY A 176 19.11 18.05 -15.81
N THR A 177 19.03 18.35 -17.10
CA THR A 177 19.69 19.51 -17.73
C THR A 177 18.99 20.85 -17.51
N GLU A 178 17.74 20.86 -17.03
CA GLU A 178 16.98 22.09 -16.77
C GLU A 178 17.02 22.46 -15.27
N PRO A 179 17.47 23.69 -14.91
CA PRO A 179 17.46 24.15 -13.52
C PRO A 179 16.04 24.59 -13.11
N LYS A 180 15.13 23.61 -12.98
CA LYS A 180 13.75 23.81 -12.58
C LYS A 180 13.38 22.86 -11.46
N VAL A 181 12.43 23.28 -10.63
CA VAL A 181 11.87 22.43 -9.57
C VAL A 181 10.50 21.93 -10.01
N LEU A 182 10.32 20.61 -9.97
CA LEU A 182 9.03 19.96 -10.18
C LEU A 182 8.49 19.49 -8.83
N ARG A 183 7.30 19.97 -8.47
CA ARG A 183 6.54 19.51 -7.30
C ARG A 183 5.40 18.61 -7.74
N VAL A 184 5.43 17.35 -7.33
CA VAL A 184 4.38 16.37 -7.65
C VAL A 184 3.72 15.90 -6.36
N GLY A 185 2.41 16.06 -6.27
CA GLY A 185 1.65 15.61 -5.13
C GLY A 185 0.20 16.05 -5.19
N ASN A 186 -0.66 15.27 -4.54
CA ASN A 186 -2.08 15.56 -4.46
C ASN A 186 -2.36 16.42 -3.24
N PHE A 187 -3.07 17.52 -3.45
CA PHE A 187 -3.49 18.44 -2.38
C PHE A 187 -2.30 18.88 -1.51
N ILE A 188 -1.18 19.24 -2.15
CA ILE A 188 0.08 19.54 -1.46
C ILE A 188 -0.13 20.63 -0.40
N LYS A 189 -0.92 21.67 -0.71
CA LYS A 189 -1.22 22.77 0.20
C LYS A 189 -2.07 22.33 1.38
N GLU A 190 -3.14 21.60 1.12
CA GLU A 190 -4.10 21.15 2.12
C GLU A 190 -3.51 20.06 3.03
N ARG A 191 -2.50 19.35 2.53
CA ARG A 191 -1.77 18.28 3.25
C ARG A 191 -0.38 18.73 3.69
N ASP A 192 -0.21 20.00 4.02
CA ASP A 192 1.08 20.60 4.39
C ASP A 192 1.83 19.80 5.47
N ILE A 193 1.13 19.29 6.49
CA ILE A 193 1.73 18.46 7.55
C ILE A 193 2.47 17.22 6.98
N MET A 194 1.95 16.63 5.91
CA MET A 194 2.53 15.45 5.27
C MET A 194 3.48 15.81 4.15
N MET A 195 3.12 16.81 3.34
CA MET A 195 3.81 17.12 2.08
C MET A 195 4.83 18.26 2.24
N GLY A 196 4.77 19.03 3.32
CA GLY A 196 5.68 20.12 3.63
C GLY A 196 5.60 21.29 2.65
N PHE A 197 4.40 21.64 2.17
CA PHE A 197 4.19 22.77 1.26
C PHE A 197 4.83 24.07 1.77
N SER A 198 4.60 24.44 3.02
CA SER A 198 5.16 25.68 3.58
C SER A 198 6.69 25.66 3.61
N ALA A 199 7.29 24.50 3.88
CA ALA A 199 8.74 24.32 3.83
C ALA A 199 9.25 24.40 2.38
N GLN A 200 8.54 23.81 1.42
CA GLN A 200 8.87 23.90 0.00
C GLN A 200 8.84 25.36 -0.48
N GLU A 201 7.83 26.16 -0.11
CA GLU A 201 7.76 27.58 -0.47
C GLU A 201 8.96 28.38 0.07
N GLN A 202 9.41 28.09 1.29
CA GLN A 202 10.60 28.73 1.86
C GLN A 202 11.88 28.35 1.10
N ILE A 203 12.04 27.07 0.76
CA ILE A 203 13.20 26.57 0.00
C ILE A 203 13.24 27.18 -1.40
N LEU A 204 12.07 27.37 -2.01
CA LEU A 204 11.90 27.81 -3.39
C LEU A 204 11.75 29.32 -3.52
N PHE A 205 11.93 30.07 -2.44
CA PHE A 205 11.83 31.52 -2.47
C PHE A 205 12.81 32.11 -3.48
N GLY A 206 12.28 32.80 -4.49
CA GLY A 206 13.07 33.38 -5.59
C GLY A 206 13.48 32.42 -6.70
N ILE A 207 13.04 31.15 -6.65
CA ILE A 207 13.28 30.12 -7.67
C ILE A 207 11.96 29.82 -8.39
N PRO A 208 11.91 29.80 -9.73
CA PRO A 208 10.71 29.36 -10.46
C PRO A 208 10.33 27.91 -10.10
N SER A 209 9.09 27.69 -9.63
CA SER A 209 8.56 26.37 -9.20
C SER A 209 7.05 26.24 -9.28
#